data_AF-A0A937TYJ8-F1
#
_entry.id   AF-A0A937TYJ8-F1
#
_cell.length_a   1.000
_cell.length_b   1.000
_cell.length_c   1.000
_cell.angle_alpha   90.00
_cell.angle_beta   90.00
_cell.angle_gamma   90.00
#
_symmetry.space_group_name_H-M   'P 1'
#
loop_
_entity.id
_entity.type
_entity.pdbx_description
1 polymer ?
#
loop_
_entity_poly.entity_id
_entity_poly.type
_entity_poly.pdbx_seq_one_letter_code
_entity_poly.pdbx_strand_id
1 'polypeptide(L)'
;MNAGKVGTVSCKKARIAFVAALLCLLAYVLACIMSPAAWSPDSSIVAVLVTHPGDEPEEFAIFAYDIESGERVLLDEVKADGMLSPPTWSPDGKWIAYYRIEPSSQETAAAEAEGVNSAGSESGSTVVDKTDRPEPSLISKLFSEESLMLPAWIPELLAERLDEIDEEDVERFDVKLMIVAPDGKDKRPVLVMEWLDGDDGEMEFMFQRPQWSSDSKRLFYTRKIAEVSYIASLDIA
;
A
#
# COMPACT_ATOMS: atom_id res chain seq x y z
N MET A 1 21.77 -13.94 71.14
CA MET A 1 22.24 -12.98 70.11
C MET A 1 22.39 -13.74 68.81
N ASN A 2 21.48 -13.56 67.84
CA ASN A 2 21.54 -14.20 66.53
C ASN A 2 21.60 -13.08 65.48
N ALA A 3 22.77 -12.89 64.87
CA ALA A 3 22.96 -11.92 63.81
C ALA A 3 22.31 -12.45 62.52
N GLY A 4 21.22 -11.80 62.09
CA GLY A 4 20.53 -12.13 60.85
C GLY A 4 21.44 -11.87 59.64
N LYS A 5 21.64 -12.90 58.82
CA LYS A 5 22.19 -12.79 57.47
C LYS A 5 21.24 -11.91 56.65
N VAL A 6 21.64 -10.67 56.38
CA VAL A 6 20.99 -9.81 55.38
C VAL A 6 21.25 -10.45 54.02
N GLY A 7 20.20 -11.07 53.47
CA GLY A 7 20.27 -11.78 52.20
C GLY A 7 20.62 -10.83 51.06
N THR A 8 21.74 -11.10 50.41
CA THR A 8 22.05 -10.59 49.08
C THR A 8 21.08 -11.23 48.08
N VAL A 9 19.84 -10.73 48.03
CA VAL A 9 18.90 -11.07 46.96
C VAL A 9 19.41 -10.45 45.66
N SER A 10 20.32 -11.22 45.05
CA SER A 10 20.89 -11.23 43.70
C SER A 10 20.58 -10.05 42.78
N CYS A 11 21.52 -9.11 42.73
CA CYS A 11 21.67 -8.08 41.69
C CYS A 11 21.60 -8.65 40.25
N LYS A 12 21.89 -9.95 40.06
CA LYS A 12 21.74 -10.64 38.77
C LYS A 12 20.27 -10.82 38.35
N LYS A 13 19.37 -11.13 39.29
CA LYS A 13 17.93 -11.30 38.99
C LYS A 13 17.30 -9.98 38.56
N ALA A 14 17.67 -8.87 39.22
CA ALA A 14 17.23 -7.53 38.85
C ALA A 14 17.72 -7.12 37.45
N ARG A 15 18.99 -7.43 37.11
CA ARG A 15 19.53 -7.19 35.75
C ARG A 15 18.83 -8.01 34.68
N ILE A 16 18.55 -9.29 34.94
CA ILE A 16 17.82 -10.16 34.00
C ILE A 16 16.40 -9.63 33.78
N ALA A 17 15.69 -9.26 34.85
CA ALA A 17 14.34 -8.70 34.75
C ALA A 17 14.32 -7.38 33.97
N PHE A 18 15.30 -6.50 34.19
CA PHE A 18 15.41 -5.24 33.46
C PHE A 18 15.69 -5.44 31.97
N VAL A 19 16.62 -6.35 31.62
CA VAL A 19 16.89 -6.70 30.21
C VAL A 19 15.65 -7.33 29.56
N ALA A 20 14.95 -8.23 30.25
CA ALA A 20 13.71 -8.82 29.74
C ALA A 20 12.62 -7.76 29.50
N ALA A 21 12.47 -6.79 30.40
CA ALA A 21 11.52 -5.69 30.24
C ALA A 21 11.88 -4.77 29.05
N LEU A 22 13.16 -4.45 28.86
CA LEU A 22 13.63 -3.70 27.69
C LEU A 22 13.40 -4.47 26.39
N LEU A 23 13.64 -5.78 26.37
CA LEU A 23 13.36 -6.63 25.21
C LEU A 23 11.86 -6.72 24.92
N CYS A 24 11.00 -6.81 25.95
CA CYS A 24 9.55 -6.78 25.78
C CYS A 24 9.07 -5.42 25.25
N LEU A 25 9.62 -4.32 25.77
CA LEU A 25 9.31 -2.98 25.29
C LEU A 25 9.78 -2.79 23.85
N LEU A 26 10.99 -3.23 23.51
CA LEU A 26 11.50 -3.21 22.14
C LEU A 26 10.62 -4.04 21.20
N ALA A 27 10.25 -5.26 21.60
CA ALA A 27 9.34 -6.11 20.84
C ALA A 27 7.96 -5.45 20.67
N TYR A 28 7.42 -4.82 21.71
CA TYR A 28 6.17 -4.07 21.67
C TYR A 28 6.24 -2.87 20.73
N VAL A 29 7.33 -2.09 20.80
CA VAL A 29 7.57 -0.93 19.93
C VAL A 29 7.73 -1.39 18.48
N LEU A 30 8.49 -2.46 18.22
CA LEU A 30 8.61 -3.04 16.87
C LEU A 30 7.26 -3.54 16.34
N ALA A 31 6.45 -4.20 17.18
CA ALA A 31 5.10 -4.63 16.82
C ALA A 31 4.14 -3.45 16.55
N CYS A 32 4.27 -2.35 17.28
CA CYS A 32 3.49 -1.14 17.05
C CYS A 32 3.90 -0.42 15.76
N ILE A 33 5.20 -0.34 15.46
CA ILE A 33 5.72 0.26 14.22
C ILE A 33 5.30 -0.55 13.00
N MET A 34 5.23 -1.88 13.13
CA MET A 34 4.74 -2.78 12.10
C MET A 34 3.21 -2.94 12.12
N SER A 35 2.49 -2.25 13.01
CA SER A 35 1.06 -2.52 13.22
C SER A 35 0.27 -2.07 12.00
N PRO A 36 -0.43 -2.98 11.29
CA PRO A 36 -1.24 -2.67 10.11
C PRO A 36 -2.54 -1.94 10.45
N ALA A 37 -2.60 -1.26 11.60
CA ALA A 37 -3.78 -0.60 12.13
C ALA A 37 -3.67 0.93 12.10
N ALA A 38 -4.81 1.59 11.91
CA ALA A 38 -4.94 3.04 11.98
C ALA A 38 -6.22 3.41 12.73
N TRP A 39 -6.09 4.30 13.71
CA TRP A 39 -7.21 4.79 14.51
C TRP A 39 -7.90 5.96 13.82
N SER A 40 -9.23 5.96 13.87
CA SER A 40 -10.03 7.15 13.60
C SER A 40 -9.64 8.31 14.52
N PRO A 41 -9.75 9.58 14.07
CA PRO A 41 -9.38 10.73 14.88
C PRO A 41 -10.12 10.86 16.21
N ASP A 42 -11.36 10.35 16.28
CA ASP A 42 -12.19 10.35 17.49
C ASP A 42 -12.01 9.08 18.34
N SER A 43 -11.14 8.17 17.93
CA SER A 43 -10.85 6.89 18.60
C SER A 43 -12.03 5.92 18.70
N SER A 44 -13.09 6.11 17.91
CA SER A 44 -14.29 5.25 17.94
C SER A 44 -14.13 4.00 17.06
N ILE A 45 -13.34 4.11 15.99
CA ILE A 45 -13.11 3.05 14.99
C ILE A 45 -11.61 2.81 14.82
N VAL A 46 -11.21 1.56 14.65
CA VAL A 46 -9.88 1.15 14.19
C VAL A 46 -9.97 0.45 12.83
N ALA A 47 -9.23 0.95 11.85
CA ALA A 47 -9.04 0.27 10.57
C ALA A 47 -7.83 -0.66 10.68
N VAL A 48 -7.95 -1.91 10.22
CA VAL A 48 -6.91 -2.93 10.36
C VAL A 48 -6.76 -3.68 9.04
N LEU A 49 -5.55 -3.72 8.50
CA LEU A 49 -5.18 -4.68 7.47
C LEU A 49 -4.92 -6.04 8.13
N VAL A 50 -5.60 -7.07 7.63
CA VAL A 50 -5.55 -8.45 8.08
C VAL A 50 -4.98 -9.30 6.96
N THR A 51 -3.93 -10.06 7.27
CA THR A 51 -3.42 -11.12 6.42
C THR A 51 -4.12 -12.42 6.81
N HIS A 52 -4.62 -13.18 5.84
CA HIS A 52 -5.40 -14.42 6.02
C HIS A 52 -6.77 -14.26 6.69
N PRO A 53 -7.69 -13.42 6.17
CA PRO A 53 -9.07 -13.41 6.62
C PRO A 53 -9.84 -14.72 6.32
N GLY A 54 -9.28 -15.65 5.52
CA GLY A 54 -9.85 -16.95 5.14
C GLY A 54 -8.84 -18.13 5.15
N ASP A 55 -9.21 -19.26 4.53
CA ASP A 55 -8.36 -20.47 4.43
C ASP A 55 -7.25 -20.35 3.36
N GLU A 56 -7.25 -19.29 2.56
CA GLU A 56 -6.28 -19.05 1.49
C GLU A 56 -5.09 -18.21 1.96
N PRO A 57 -3.84 -18.64 1.70
CA PRO A 57 -2.64 -18.01 2.25
C PRO A 57 -2.32 -16.63 1.66
N GLU A 58 -2.96 -16.21 0.58
CA GLU A 58 -2.62 -14.97 -0.16
C GLU A 58 -3.72 -13.90 -0.07
N GLU A 59 -4.66 -14.05 0.85
CA GLU A 59 -5.77 -13.09 0.99
C GLU A 59 -5.41 -11.93 1.93
N PHE A 60 -5.62 -10.71 1.46
CA PHE A 60 -5.50 -9.48 2.25
C PHE A 60 -6.85 -8.78 2.33
N ALA A 61 -7.22 -8.32 3.52
CA ALA A 61 -8.43 -7.51 3.71
C ALA A 61 -8.21 -6.36 4.69
N ILE A 62 -8.89 -5.25 4.45
CA ILE A 62 -8.97 -4.14 5.38
C ILE A 62 -10.37 -4.11 5.98
N PHE A 63 -10.42 -4.11 7.31
CA PHE A 63 -11.66 -3.97 8.07
C PHE A 63 -11.65 -2.70 8.90
N ALA A 64 -12.82 -2.06 9.05
CA ALA A 64 -13.09 -1.09 10.12
C ALA A 64 -13.79 -1.81 11.27
N TYR A 65 -13.28 -1.63 12.49
CA TYR A 65 -13.85 -2.17 13.72
C TYR A 65 -14.32 -1.03 14.61
N ASP A 66 -15.60 -1.00 14.93
CA ASP A 66 -16.18 -0.09 15.91
C ASP A 66 -15.91 -0.63 17.33
N ILE A 67 -15.33 0.22 18.18
CA ILE A 67 -14.82 -0.20 19.49
C ILE A 67 -15.93 -0.41 20.51
N GLU A 68 -17.03 0.33 20.41
CA GLU A 68 -18.13 0.28 21.39
C GLU A 68 -19.06 -0.91 21.12
N SER A 69 -19.48 -1.07 19.88
CA SER A 69 -20.39 -2.13 19.45
C SER A 69 -19.68 -3.47 19.20
N GLY A 70 -18.39 -3.43 18.86
CA GLY A 70 -17.64 -4.60 18.39
C GLY A 70 -18.00 -5.04 16.97
N GLU A 71 -18.81 -4.27 16.25
CA GLU A 71 -19.15 -4.53 14.86
C GLU A 71 -17.96 -4.26 13.94
N ARG A 72 -17.92 -4.96 12.81
CA ARG A 72 -16.89 -4.77 11.78
C ARG A 72 -17.49 -4.60 10.39
N VAL A 73 -16.84 -3.77 9.59
CA VAL A 73 -17.17 -3.53 8.18
C VAL A 73 -15.96 -3.93 7.33
N LEU A 74 -16.18 -4.75 6.31
CA LEU A 74 -15.18 -5.02 5.28
C LEU A 74 -15.07 -3.79 4.38
N LEU A 75 -13.90 -3.16 4.34
CA LEU A 75 -13.64 -1.98 3.51
C LEU A 75 -13.07 -2.39 2.15
N ASP A 76 -12.11 -3.31 2.15
CA ASP A 76 -11.56 -3.85 0.92
C ASP A 76 -10.98 -5.25 1.11
N GLU A 77 -10.95 -6.01 0.01
CA GLU A 77 -10.32 -7.33 -0.06
C GLU A 77 -9.65 -7.52 -1.43
N VAL A 78 -8.57 -8.28 -1.42
CA VAL A 78 -7.88 -8.77 -2.62
C VAL A 78 -7.45 -10.22 -2.38
N LYS A 79 -7.46 -11.01 -3.46
CA LYS A 79 -7.16 -12.45 -3.48
C LYS A 79 -6.02 -12.72 -4.46
N ALA A 80 -5.47 -13.94 -4.41
CA ALA A 80 -4.31 -14.36 -5.19
C ALA A 80 -3.11 -13.41 -4.94
N ASP A 81 -2.24 -13.21 -5.92
CA ASP A 81 -1.03 -12.38 -5.85
C ASP A 81 -1.29 -10.86 -5.67
N GLY A 82 -2.50 -10.45 -5.31
CA GLY A 82 -2.81 -9.05 -5.02
C GLY A 82 -2.47 -8.66 -3.58
N MET A 83 -2.24 -7.36 -3.35
CA MET A 83 -1.78 -6.85 -2.06
C MET A 83 -2.49 -5.56 -1.64
N LEU A 84 -2.66 -5.38 -0.33
CA LEU A 84 -3.14 -4.15 0.28
C LEU A 84 -2.09 -3.59 1.24
N SER A 85 -1.84 -2.28 1.19
CA SER A 85 -1.00 -1.62 2.17
C SER A 85 -1.75 -1.35 3.47
N PRO A 86 -1.06 -1.09 4.60
CA PRO A 86 -1.71 -0.64 5.81
C PRO A 86 -2.51 0.67 5.58
N PRO A 87 -3.70 0.80 6.18
CA PRO A 87 -4.54 1.98 6.03
C PRO A 87 -3.99 3.19 6.80
N THR A 88 -4.45 4.39 6.41
CA THR A 88 -4.29 5.64 7.16
C THR A 88 -5.61 6.41 7.21
N TRP A 89 -5.89 7.09 8.32
CA TRP A 89 -7.11 7.90 8.47
C TRP A 89 -6.86 9.35 8.06
N SER A 90 -7.85 9.94 7.39
CA SER A 90 -7.90 11.40 7.24
C SER A 90 -8.12 12.05 8.60
N PRO A 91 -7.45 13.19 8.88
CA PRO A 91 -7.64 13.92 10.14
C PRO A 91 -9.08 14.35 10.41
N ASP A 92 -9.90 14.53 9.37
CA ASP A 92 -11.32 14.86 9.48
C ASP A 92 -12.24 13.63 9.68
N GLY A 93 -11.69 12.42 9.69
CA GLY A 93 -12.41 11.17 9.96
C GLY A 93 -13.32 10.70 8.82
N LYS A 94 -13.27 11.32 7.64
CA LYS A 94 -14.17 10.95 6.53
C LYS A 94 -13.62 9.86 5.62
N TRP A 95 -12.31 9.69 5.59
CA TRP A 95 -11.65 8.83 4.62
C TRP A 95 -10.55 8.00 5.25
N ILE A 96 -10.37 6.82 4.68
CA ILE A 96 -9.27 5.92 4.95
C ILE A 96 -8.53 5.74 3.61
N ALA A 97 -7.21 5.94 3.59
CA ALA A 97 -6.39 5.77 2.39
C ALA A 97 -5.42 4.59 2.53
N TYR A 98 -5.15 3.91 1.41
CA TYR A 98 -4.27 2.76 1.31
C TYR A 98 -3.87 2.53 -0.16
N TYR A 99 -2.83 1.74 -0.40
CA TYR A 99 -2.52 1.24 -1.73
C TYR A 99 -3.18 -0.12 -1.96
N ARG A 100 -3.64 -0.35 -3.19
CA ARG A 100 -4.14 -1.62 -3.69
C ARG A 100 -3.34 -2.02 -4.92
N ILE A 101 -2.84 -3.24 -4.92
CA ILE A 101 -2.12 -3.85 -6.03
C ILE A 101 -2.94 -5.03 -6.49
N GLU A 102 -3.15 -5.12 -7.78
CA GLU A 102 -3.75 -6.27 -8.42
C GLU A 102 -2.81 -6.76 -9.52
N PRO A 103 -2.71 -8.08 -9.73
CA PRO A 103 -2.02 -8.61 -10.89
C PRO A 103 -2.61 -8.01 -12.16
N SER A 104 -1.77 -7.80 -13.16
CA SER A 104 -2.14 -7.05 -14.36
C SER A 104 -3.38 -7.65 -15.05
N SER A 105 -4.22 -6.77 -15.59
CA SER A 105 -5.42 -7.21 -16.33
C SER A 105 -5.09 -7.96 -17.63
N GLN A 106 -3.83 -7.92 -18.10
CA GLN A 106 -3.37 -8.68 -19.27
C GLN A 106 -3.04 -10.14 -18.93
N GLU A 107 -2.43 -10.40 -17.76
CA GLU A 107 -2.12 -11.77 -17.33
C GLU A 107 -3.35 -12.55 -16.90
N THR A 108 -4.29 -11.88 -16.22
CA THR A 108 -5.59 -12.47 -15.86
C THR A 108 -6.40 -12.85 -17.10
N ALA A 109 -6.40 -12.02 -18.15
CA ALA A 109 -7.04 -12.34 -19.43
C ALA A 109 -6.33 -13.49 -20.19
N ALA A 110 -5.01 -13.60 -20.11
CA ALA A 110 -4.25 -14.70 -20.70
C ALA A 110 -4.48 -16.03 -19.97
N ALA A 111 -4.51 -16.01 -18.63
CA ALA A 111 -4.83 -17.17 -17.80
C ALA A 111 -6.27 -17.66 -18.00
N GLU A 112 -7.23 -16.74 -18.16
CA GLU A 112 -8.62 -17.08 -18.51
C GLU A 112 -8.75 -17.60 -19.95
N ALA A 113 -7.96 -17.08 -20.90
CA ALA A 113 -7.95 -17.55 -22.28
C ALA A 113 -7.33 -18.95 -22.45
N GLU A 114 -6.33 -19.30 -21.65
CA GLU A 114 -5.74 -20.65 -21.65
C GLU A 114 -6.68 -21.71 -21.03
N GLY A 115 -7.66 -21.29 -20.23
CA GLY A 115 -8.70 -22.16 -19.65
C GLY A 115 -9.92 -22.41 -20.55
N VAL A 116 -10.11 -21.65 -21.64
CA VAL A 116 -11.32 -21.71 -22.48
C VAL A 116 -10.96 -21.80 -23.96
N ASN A 117 -10.52 -22.98 -24.39
CA ASN A 117 -10.51 -23.34 -25.81
C ASN A 117 -11.73 -24.21 -26.16
N SER A 118 -12.80 -23.59 -26.69
CA SER A 118 -13.54 -24.07 -27.88
C SER A 118 -14.81 -23.25 -28.18
N ALA A 119 -14.75 -22.40 -29.21
CA ALA A 119 -15.72 -22.26 -30.31
C ALA A 119 -15.46 -20.95 -31.07
N GLY A 120 -15.10 -21.06 -32.36
CA GLY A 120 -14.76 -19.92 -33.20
C GLY A 120 -15.95 -19.12 -33.73
N SER A 121 -15.68 -17.90 -34.21
CA SER A 121 -15.95 -17.43 -35.59
C SER A 121 -15.92 -15.90 -35.67
N GLU A 122 -14.94 -15.41 -36.45
CA GLU A 122 -14.92 -14.29 -37.40
C GLU A 122 -15.72 -12.97 -37.19
N SER A 123 -14.90 -11.90 -37.19
CA SER A 123 -14.95 -10.70 -38.06
C SER A 123 -15.84 -9.50 -37.70
N GLY A 124 -15.18 -8.34 -37.60
CA GLY A 124 -15.79 -7.02 -37.49
C GLY A 124 -14.77 -5.92 -37.20
N SER A 125 -13.83 -5.68 -38.12
CA SER A 125 -12.89 -4.56 -38.04
C SER A 125 -13.62 -3.23 -38.23
N THR A 126 -13.68 -2.40 -37.18
CA THR A 126 -13.92 -0.96 -37.30
C THR A 126 -12.64 -0.21 -36.98
N VAL A 127 -12.01 0.30 -38.03
CA VAL A 127 -10.88 1.23 -37.98
C VAL A 127 -11.34 2.51 -37.31
N VAL A 128 -10.82 2.80 -36.12
CA VAL A 128 -10.95 4.11 -35.46
C VAL A 128 -9.76 4.97 -35.88
N ASP A 129 -10.09 6.11 -36.47
CA ASP A 129 -9.21 7.17 -36.95
C ASP A 129 -8.37 7.74 -35.79
N LYS A 130 -7.07 7.42 -35.76
CA LYS A 130 -6.10 8.03 -34.84
C LYS A 130 -5.69 9.38 -35.43
N THR A 131 -6.34 10.44 -34.97
CA THR A 131 -5.86 11.81 -35.20
C THR A 131 -4.41 11.94 -34.71
N ASP A 132 -3.54 12.47 -35.57
CA ASP A 132 -2.09 12.75 -35.44
C ASP A 132 -1.74 13.71 -34.27
N ARG A 133 -2.11 13.35 -33.05
CA ARG A 133 -1.59 13.99 -31.85
C ARG A 133 -0.40 13.15 -31.38
N PRO A 134 0.82 13.71 -31.25
CA PRO A 134 1.91 12.94 -30.70
C PRO A 134 1.51 12.46 -29.31
N GLU A 135 1.59 11.15 -29.11
CA GLU A 135 1.41 10.53 -27.80
C GLU A 135 2.36 11.24 -26.80
N PRO A 136 1.86 11.69 -25.64
CA PRO A 136 2.73 12.29 -24.64
C PRO A 136 3.83 11.31 -24.26
N SER A 137 5.06 11.80 -24.04
CA SER A 137 6.16 10.95 -23.59
C SER A 137 5.77 10.25 -22.28
N LEU A 138 6.28 9.05 -22.04
CA LEU A 138 6.00 8.27 -20.83
C LEU A 138 6.19 9.13 -19.57
N ILE A 139 7.29 9.88 -19.50
CA ILE A 139 7.59 10.84 -18.42
C ILE A 139 6.47 11.87 -18.22
N SER A 140 5.96 12.46 -19.31
CA SER A 140 4.88 13.44 -19.20
C SER A 140 3.56 12.83 -18.76
N LYS A 141 3.28 11.57 -19.14
CA LYS A 141 2.11 10.82 -18.67
C LYS A 141 2.22 10.52 -17.17
N LEU A 142 3.37 10.00 -16.74
CA LEU A 142 3.66 9.65 -15.35
C LEU A 142 3.44 10.81 -14.38
N PHE A 143 3.73 12.03 -14.83
CA PHE A 143 3.67 13.24 -14.01
C PHE A 143 2.41 14.08 -14.19
N SER A 144 1.52 13.73 -15.13
CA SER A 144 0.41 14.59 -15.53
C SER A 144 -0.63 14.83 -14.43
N GLU A 145 -0.78 13.89 -13.49
CA GLU A 145 -1.77 13.95 -12.41
C GLU A 145 -1.15 14.29 -11.04
N GLU A 146 0.17 14.48 -10.98
CA GLU A 146 0.91 14.57 -9.72
C GLU A 146 1.40 15.98 -9.44
N SER A 147 1.19 16.46 -8.21
CA SER A 147 1.96 17.59 -7.71
C SER A 147 3.28 17.08 -7.16
N LEU A 148 4.29 17.11 -8.02
CA LEU A 148 5.64 16.67 -7.70
C LEU A 148 6.31 17.61 -6.71
N MET A 149 6.74 17.05 -5.59
CA MET A 149 7.64 17.71 -4.63
C MET A 149 9.09 17.43 -5.02
N LEU A 150 9.37 17.40 -6.33
CA LEU A 150 10.65 16.96 -6.88
C LEU A 150 11.59 18.15 -7.16
N PRO A 151 12.88 18.04 -6.81
CA PRO A 151 13.88 18.90 -7.40
C PRO A 151 13.89 18.80 -8.94
N ALA A 152 14.23 19.90 -9.62
CA ALA A 152 14.15 20.01 -11.08
C ALA A 152 15.02 19.00 -11.87
N TRP A 153 15.97 18.32 -11.22
CA TRP A 153 16.84 17.32 -11.86
C TRP A 153 16.24 15.91 -11.91
N ILE A 154 15.16 15.63 -11.17
CA ILE A 154 14.59 14.28 -11.09
C ILE A 154 14.02 13.80 -12.44
N PRO A 155 13.29 14.64 -13.23
CA PRO A 155 12.83 14.20 -14.55
C PRO A 155 13.96 13.80 -15.50
N GLU A 156 15.12 14.46 -15.41
CA GLU A 156 16.31 14.13 -16.21
C GLU A 156 16.92 12.79 -15.78
N LEU A 157 17.05 12.56 -14.46
CA LEU A 157 17.51 11.27 -13.94
C LEU A 157 16.55 10.12 -14.34
N LEU A 158 15.24 10.35 -14.26
CA LEU A 158 14.24 9.35 -14.66
C LEU A 158 14.30 9.05 -16.16
N ALA A 159 14.56 10.06 -17.01
CA ALA A 159 14.74 9.83 -18.44
C ALA A 159 15.94 8.92 -18.71
N GLU A 160 17.08 9.20 -18.09
CA GLU A 160 18.30 8.38 -18.22
C GLU A 160 18.05 6.94 -17.77
N ARG A 161 17.33 6.75 -16.65
CA ARG A 161 17.06 5.41 -16.12
C ARG A 161 16.05 4.62 -16.92
N LEU A 162 15.02 5.28 -17.47
CA LEU A 162 14.05 4.63 -18.33
C LEU A 162 14.67 4.15 -19.64
N ASP A 163 15.69 4.84 -20.15
CA ASP A 163 16.44 4.42 -21.36
C ASP A 163 17.35 3.21 -21.11
N GLU A 164 17.75 2.95 -19.86
CA GLU A 164 18.61 1.83 -19.47
C GLU A 164 17.83 0.53 -19.19
N ILE A 165 16.51 0.62 -19.02
CA ILE A 165 15.66 -0.52 -18.67
C ILE A 165 15.29 -1.31 -19.92
N ASP A 166 15.51 -2.62 -19.87
CA ASP A 166 14.99 -3.55 -20.86
C ASP A 166 13.49 -3.77 -20.61
N GLU A 167 12.64 -3.52 -21.61
CA GLU A 167 11.19 -3.68 -21.49
C GLU A 167 10.78 -5.12 -21.15
N GLU A 168 11.63 -6.11 -21.46
CA GLU A 168 11.39 -7.53 -21.16
C GLU A 168 11.58 -7.88 -19.68
N ASP A 169 12.34 -7.08 -18.92
CA ASP A 169 12.67 -7.32 -17.50
C ASP A 169 11.78 -6.50 -16.52
N VAL A 170 10.72 -5.85 -17.01
CA VAL A 170 9.83 -5.01 -16.20
C VAL A 170 8.50 -5.68 -15.96
N GLU A 171 8.25 -6.08 -14.73
CA GLU A 171 6.91 -6.45 -14.31
C GLU A 171 6.04 -5.20 -14.19
N ARG A 172 4.80 -5.29 -14.70
CA ARG A 172 3.85 -4.17 -14.71
C ARG A 172 2.65 -4.50 -13.83
N PHE A 173 2.55 -3.80 -12.72
CA PHE A 173 1.39 -3.87 -11.84
C PHE A 173 0.69 -2.52 -11.76
N ASP A 174 -0.64 -2.58 -11.73
CA ASP A 174 -1.46 -1.40 -11.47
C ASP A 174 -1.51 -1.15 -9.97
N VAL A 175 -0.81 -0.12 -9.51
CA VAL A 175 -0.86 0.32 -8.13
C VAL A 175 -1.90 1.42 -8.02
N LYS A 176 -2.97 1.15 -7.27
CA LYS A 176 -4.07 2.10 -7.05
C LYS A 176 -3.92 2.74 -5.68
N LEU A 177 -3.82 4.06 -5.63
CA LEU A 177 -4.03 4.79 -4.39
C LEU A 177 -5.55 4.91 -4.18
N MET A 178 -6.04 4.29 -3.11
CA MET A 178 -7.46 4.18 -2.80
C MET A 178 -7.84 5.14 -1.69
N ILE A 179 -9.09 5.61 -1.71
CA ILE A 179 -9.79 6.13 -0.53
C ILE A 179 -11.09 5.38 -0.32
N VAL A 180 -11.47 5.17 0.93
CA VAL A 180 -12.73 4.55 1.34
C VAL A 180 -13.33 5.25 2.55
N ALA A 181 -14.65 5.41 2.58
CA ALA A 181 -15.38 5.89 3.74
C ALA A 181 -15.42 4.82 4.84
N PRO A 182 -15.51 5.18 6.13
CA PRO A 182 -15.49 4.21 7.23
C PRO A 182 -16.62 3.17 7.21
N ASP A 183 -17.73 3.46 6.53
CA ASP A 183 -18.85 2.55 6.36
C ASP A 183 -18.72 1.65 5.12
N GLY A 184 -17.62 1.77 4.37
CA GLY A 184 -17.32 1.01 3.16
C GLY A 184 -18.17 1.37 1.94
N LYS A 185 -19.11 2.34 2.04
CA LYS A 185 -20.08 2.61 0.97
C LYS A 185 -19.52 3.46 -0.16
N ASP A 186 -18.60 4.35 0.15
CA ASP A 186 -17.88 5.16 -0.85
C ASP A 186 -16.43 4.69 -0.89
N LYS A 187 -16.05 4.03 -1.99
CA LYS A 187 -14.71 3.51 -2.23
C LYS A 187 -14.32 3.79 -3.67
N ARG A 188 -13.14 4.39 -3.88
CA ARG A 188 -12.65 4.69 -5.23
C ARG A 188 -11.13 4.82 -5.29
N PRO A 189 -10.51 4.49 -6.43
CA PRO A 189 -9.15 4.94 -6.70
C PRO A 189 -9.16 6.46 -6.88
N VAL A 190 -8.16 7.13 -6.30
CA VAL A 190 -7.88 8.55 -6.53
C VAL A 190 -6.71 8.77 -7.47
N LEU A 191 -5.86 7.75 -7.64
CA LEU A 191 -4.76 7.72 -8.59
C LEU A 191 -4.49 6.26 -8.97
N VAL A 192 -4.25 6.02 -10.26
CA VAL A 192 -3.74 4.73 -10.77
C VAL A 192 -2.33 4.97 -11.27
N MET A 193 -1.42 4.14 -10.81
CA MET A 193 0.01 4.28 -11.01
C MET A 193 0.53 3.03 -11.71
N GLU A 194 1.08 3.19 -12.90
CA GLU A 194 1.88 2.14 -13.51
C GLU A 194 3.20 2.04 -12.73
N TRP A 195 3.49 0.84 -12.23
CA TRP A 195 4.76 0.54 -11.59
C TRP A 195 5.69 -0.15 -12.59
N LEU A 196 6.96 0.23 -12.54
CA LEU A 196 8.03 -0.30 -13.39
C LEU A 196 9.21 -0.63 -12.47
N ASP A 197 9.28 -1.88 -12.02
CA ASP A 197 10.32 -2.37 -11.10
C ASP A 197 10.56 -3.86 -11.35
N GLY A 198 11.72 -4.38 -10.91
CA GLY A 198 12.04 -5.81 -11.04
C GLY A 198 11.37 -6.68 -9.96
N ASP A 199 11.61 -8.00 -10.03
CA ASP A 199 11.01 -9.13 -9.26
C ASP A 199 10.71 -8.95 -7.74
N ASP A 200 11.23 -7.92 -7.05
CA ASP A 200 11.08 -7.71 -5.60
C ASP A 200 10.19 -6.51 -5.22
N GLY A 201 9.59 -5.82 -6.19
CA GLY A 201 8.87 -4.55 -5.98
C GLY A 201 7.60 -4.65 -5.11
N GLU A 202 6.88 -5.77 -5.17
CA GLU A 202 5.57 -5.94 -4.53
C GLU A 202 5.65 -5.92 -2.99
N MET A 203 6.67 -6.57 -2.42
CA MET A 203 6.89 -6.65 -0.97
C MET A 203 7.14 -5.28 -0.32
N GLU A 204 7.65 -4.30 -1.09
CA GLU A 204 7.92 -2.96 -0.59
C GLU A 204 6.61 -2.25 -0.15
N PHE A 205 5.49 -2.54 -0.81
CA PHE A 205 4.20 -1.88 -0.55
C PHE A 205 3.55 -2.24 0.76
N MET A 206 3.84 -3.40 1.35
CA MET A 206 3.35 -3.75 2.69
C MET A 206 3.86 -2.78 3.76
N PHE A 207 4.95 -2.08 3.48
CA PHE A 207 5.59 -1.14 4.41
C PHE A 207 5.28 0.32 4.07
N GLN A 208 4.64 0.60 2.93
CA GLN A 208 4.33 1.95 2.52
C GLN A 208 2.92 2.34 2.97
N ARG A 209 2.78 3.60 3.41
CA ARG A 209 1.47 4.16 3.79
C ARG A 209 1.36 5.55 3.19
N PRO A 210 0.29 5.83 2.44
CA PRO A 210 0.01 7.21 2.08
C PRO A 210 -0.24 8.00 3.38
N GLN A 211 0.01 9.31 3.34
CA GLN A 211 -0.12 10.19 4.50
C GLN A 211 -1.02 11.37 4.14
N TRP A 212 -2.02 11.63 4.98
CA TRP A 212 -2.88 12.78 4.82
C TRP A 212 -2.20 14.06 5.27
N SER A 213 -2.43 15.17 4.56
CA SER A 213 -2.20 16.50 5.12
C SER A 213 -3.11 16.73 6.32
N SER A 214 -2.68 17.61 7.23
CA SER A 214 -3.43 17.92 8.47
C SER A 214 -4.83 18.51 8.22
N ASP A 215 -5.06 19.11 7.05
CA ASP A 215 -6.35 19.66 6.63
C ASP A 215 -7.23 18.65 5.86
N SER A 216 -6.78 17.40 5.71
CA SER A 216 -7.47 16.30 5.00
C SER A 216 -7.68 16.53 3.50
N LYS A 217 -6.96 17.47 2.88
CA LYS A 217 -7.14 17.83 1.45
C LYS A 217 -6.08 17.26 0.53
N ARG A 218 -4.99 16.72 1.06
CA ARG A 218 -3.91 16.11 0.26
C ARG A 218 -3.53 14.77 0.80
N LEU A 219 -3.12 13.91 -0.13
CA LEU A 219 -2.36 12.70 0.16
C LEU A 219 -0.93 12.88 -0.32
N PHE A 220 0.02 12.52 0.54
CA PHE A 220 1.41 12.31 0.20
C PHE A 220 1.64 10.81 0.05
N TYR A 221 2.31 10.42 -1.02
CA TYR A 221 2.53 9.02 -1.35
C TYR A 221 3.92 8.87 -1.95
N THR A 222 4.44 7.65 -1.89
CA THR A 222 5.74 7.33 -2.46
C THR A 222 5.53 6.76 -3.86
N ARG A 223 6.43 7.12 -4.76
CA ARG A 223 6.55 6.58 -6.11
C ARG A 223 7.90 5.91 -6.24
N LYS A 224 7.98 4.84 -7.02
CA LYS A 224 9.23 4.27 -7.51
C LYS A 224 9.09 4.03 -8.99
N ILE A 225 10.06 4.51 -9.74
CA ILE A 225 10.14 4.31 -11.18
C ILE A 225 11.62 4.08 -11.47
N ALA A 226 11.97 2.97 -12.10
CA ALA A 226 13.33 2.71 -12.54
C ALA A 226 14.36 2.81 -11.40
N GLU A 227 14.09 2.13 -10.27
CA GLU A 227 14.84 2.18 -9.01
C GLU A 227 14.88 3.56 -8.30
N VAL A 228 14.28 4.61 -8.87
CA VAL A 228 14.23 5.95 -8.27
C VAL A 228 12.97 6.09 -7.42
N SER A 229 13.13 6.11 -6.10
CA SER A 229 12.05 6.40 -5.16
C SER A 229 11.93 7.89 -4.84
N TYR A 230 10.70 8.43 -4.85
CA TYR A 230 10.42 9.82 -4.48
C TYR A 230 9.04 9.99 -3.85
N ILE A 231 8.80 11.17 -3.25
CA ILE A 231 7.50 11.52 -2.66
C ILE A 231 6.75 12.46 -3.60
N ALA A 232 5.50 12.13 -3.88
CA ALA A 232 4.55 12.94 -4.64
C ALA A 232 3.36 13.32 -3.75
N SER A 233 2.52 14.22 -4.26
CA SER A 233 1.29 14.61 -3.59
C SER A 233 0.14 14.78 -4.56
N LEU A 234 -1.08 14.50 -4.06
CA LEU A 234 -2.33 14.59 -4.80
C LEU A 234 -3.36 15.36 -3.97
N ASP A 235 -4.03 16.32 -4.59
CA ASP A 235 -5.17 17.01 -3.98
C ASP A 235 -6.42 16.12 -4.05
N ILE A 236 -7.07 15.90 -2.90
CA ILE A 236 -8.30 15.12 -2.72
C ILE A 236 -9.43 16.13 -2.57
N ALA A 237 -10.03 16.53 -3.70
CA ALA A 237 -11.15 17.48 -3.74
C ALA A 237 -12.47 16.87 -3.24
#